data_AF-A0A1Y1HJG9-F1
#
_entry.id   AF-A0A1Y1HJG9-F1
#
_cell.length_a   1.000
_cell.length_b   1.000
_cell.length_c   1.000
_cell.angle_alpha   90.00
_cell.angle_beta   90.00
_cell.angle_gamma   90.00
#
_symmetry.space_group_name_H-M   'P 1'
#
loop_
_entity.id
_entity.type
_entity.pdbx_description
1 polymer ?
#
loop_
_entity_poly.entity_id
_entity_poly.type
_entity_poly.pdbx_seq_one_letter_code
_entity_poly.pdbx_strand_id
1 'polypeptide(L)'
;MDKFVVTFCHNCDGGMQEFNTAKESILSVFPDAEVEADRRDEYPIWVSIKKGVSGQLVWEGDQRKLFRKYASDRSTSVQQIVSRLEQLKQVKL
;
A
#
# COMPACT_ATOMS: atom_id res chain seq x y z
N MET A 1 2.44 -16.96 -7.73
CA MET A 1 1.53 -15.99 -7.10
C MET A 1 2.39 -14.91 -6.45
N ASP A 2 2.18 -13.64 -6.76
CA ASP A 2 2.91 -12.56 -6.07
C ASP A 2 2.30 -12.35 -4.68
N LYS A 3 3.14 -12.13 -3.67
CA LYS A 3 2.71 -11.83 -2.30
C LYS A 3 3.12 -10.40 -1.94
N PHE A 4 2.26 -9.67 -1.25
CA PHE A 4 2.54 -8.34 -0.74
C PHE A 4 2.21 -8.26 0.74
N VAL A 5 2.98 -7.45 1.46
CA VAL A 5 2.71 -7.09 2.86
C VAL A 5 2.43 -5.59 2.89
N VAL A 6 1.28 -5.22 3.43
CA VAL A 6 0.90 -3.82 3.67
C VAL A 6 1.03 -3.58 5.17
N THR A 7 2.06 -2.83 5.56
CA THR A 7 2.21 -2.37 6.94
C THR A 7 1.44 -1.06 7.10
N PHE A 8 0.60 -0.94 8.12
CA PHE A 8 -0.15 0.30 8.40
C PHE A 8 -0.39 0.48 9.89
N CYS A 9 -0.64 1.72 10.32
CA CYS A 9 -0.94 2.04 11.70
C CYS A 9 -2.46 1.96 11.95
N HIS A 10 -2.89 1.26 13.00
CA HIS A 10 -4.31 1.13 13.36
C HIS A 10 -4.79 2.22 14.33
N ASN A 11 -3.87 2.97 14.92
CA ASN A 11 -4.22 4.00 15.90
C ASN A 11 -5.12 5.07 15.24
N CYS A 12 -6.21 5.45 15.91
CA CYS A 12 -7.22 6.46 15.49
C CYS A 12 -8.26 6.06 14.41
N ASP A 13 -9.00 4.94 14.58
CA ASP A 13 -10.25 4.58 13.84
C ASP A 13 -10.19 4.51 12.30
N GLY A 14 -9.06 4.85 11.67
CA GLY A 14 -8.91 5.00 10.23
C GLY A 14 -8.16 3.86 9.54
N GLY A 15 -7.27 3.14 10.26
CA GLY A 15 -6.24 2.29 9.65
C GLY A 15 -6.72 1.25 8.62
N MET A 16 -7.97 0.79 8.75
CA MET A 16 -8.51 -0.18 7.79
C MET A 16 -8.80 0.42 6.41
N GLN A 17 -9.14 1.71 6.34
CA GLN A 17 -9.39 2.40 5.09
C GLN A 17 -8.12 2.54 4.24
N GLU A 18 -6.98 2.77 4.89
CA GLU A 18 -5.70 2.95 4.21
C GLU A 18 -5.13 1.62 3.73
N PHE A 19 -5.24 0.56 4.56
CA PHE A 19 -4.99 -0.80 4.11
C PHE A 19 -5.84 -1.16 2.88
N ASN A 20 -7.15 -0.90 2.92
CA ASN A 20 -8.04 -1.22 1.80
C ASN A 20 -7.66 -0.45 0.54
N THR A 21 -7.32 0.84 0.65
CA THR A 21 -6.87 1.64 -0.50
C THR A 21 -5.56 1.09 -1.10
N ALA A 22 -4.59 0.72 -0.26
CA ALA A 22 -3.34 0.10 -0.71
C ALA A 22 -3.59 -1.26 -1.36
N LYS A 23 -4.42 -2.11 -0.73
CA LYS A 23 -4.81 -3.43 -1.25
C LYS A 23 -5.51 -3.34 -2.61
N GLU A 24 -6.50 -2.45 -2.76
CA GLU A 24 -7.19 -2.21 -4.02
C GLU A 24 -6.21 -1.82 -5.14
N SER A 25 -5.23 -0.95 -4.83
CA SER A 25 -4.20 -0.52 -5.77
C SER A 25 -3.24 -1.66 -6.16
N ILE A 26 -2.94 -2.57 -5.24
CA ILE A 26 -2.15 -3.78 -5.54
C ILE A 26 -2.92 -4.70 -6.47
N LEU A 27 -4.18 -4.99 -6.12
CA LEU A 27 -5.03 -5.92 -6.88
C LEU A 27 -5.42 -5.39 -8.25
N SER A 28 -5.43 -4.06 -8.47
CA SER A 28 -5.64 -3.50 -9.81
C SER A 28 -4.49 -3.78 -10.78
N VAL A 29 -3.27 -3.99 -10.28
CA VAL A 29 -2.07 -4.29 -11.11
C VAL A 29 -1.71 -5.77 -11.08
N PHE A 30 -1.90 -6.43 -9.94
CA PHE A 30 -1.67 -7.84 -9.68
C PHE A 30 -2.97 -8.52 -9.16
N PRO A 31 -3.92 -8.86 -10.05
CA PRO A 31 -5.24 -9.38 -9.66
C PRO A 31 -5.19 -10.65 -8.81
N ASP A 32 -4.20 -11.51 -9.05
CA ASP A 32 -4.03 -12.78 -8.35
C ASP A 32 -3.06 -12.68 -7.16
N ALA A 33 -2.74 -11.47 -6.69
CA ALA A 33 -1.81 -11.31 -5.57
C ALA A 33 -2.43 -11.65 -4.22
N GLU A 34 -1.64 -12.28 -3.36
CA GLU A 34 -1.95 -12.38 -1.94
C GLU A 34 -1.50 -11.09 -1.24
N VAL A 35 -2.38 -10.47 -0.45
CA VAL A 35 -2.09 -9.24 0.29
C VAL A 35 -2.28 -9.47 1.77
N GLU A 36 -1.18 -9.45 2.51
CA GLU A 36 -1.14 -9.62 3.96
C GLU A 36 -1.16 -8.25 4.67
N ALA A 37 -1.91 -8.17 5.77
CA ALA A 37 -1.99 -7.01 6.62
C ALA A 37 -0.97 -7.12 7.76
N ASP A 38 0.01 -6.21 7.82
CA ASP A 38 0.92 -6.04 8.95
C ASP A 38 0.48 -4.81 9.77
N ARG A 39 -0.36 -5.05 10.77
CA ARG A 39 -0.92 -3.98 11.60
C ARG A 39 0.07 -3.61 12.70
N ARG A 40 0.50 -2.35 12.74
CA ARG A 40 1.36 -1.81 13.80
C ARG A 40 0.66 -0.71 14.58
N ASP A 41 1.07 -0.53 15.83
CA ASP A 41 0.64 0.58 16.66
C ASP A 41 1.86 1.44 17.03
N GLU A 42 2.40 2.10 16.01
CA GLU A 42 3.66 2.82 16.09
C GLU A 42 3.53 4.22 15.46
N TYR A 43 4.22 5.19 16.07
CA TYR A 43 4.43 6.52 15.51
C TYR A 43 5.83 6.57 14.87
N PRO A 44 6.03 7.26 13.72
CA PRO A 44 5.04 8.01 12.94
C PRO A 44 3.97 7.13 12.27
N ILE A 45 2.79 7.69 11.99
CA ILE A 45 1.69 6.97 11.32
C ILE A 45 2.01 6.88 9.81
N TRP A 46 2.38 5.69 9.34
CA TRP A 46 2.86 5.44 7.97
C TRP A 46 2.23 4.16 7.39
N VAL A 47 2.20 4.10 6.07
CA VAL A 47 1.84 2.91 5.30
C VAL A 47 3.01 2.51 4.41
N SER A 48 3.37 1.24 4.40
CA SER A 48 4.36 0.69 3.48
C SER A 48 3.85 -0.53 2.75
N ILE A 49 4.23 -0.67 1.49
CA ILE A 49 3.91 -1.81 0.64
C ILE A 49 5.22 -2.50 0.29
N LYS A 50 5.35 -3.77 0.68
CA LYS A 50 6.52 -4.60 0.36
C LYS A 50 6.11 -5.80 -0.47
N LYS A 51 6.93 -6.18 -1.45
CA LYS A 51 6.72 -7.38 -2.27
C LYS A 51 7.53 -8.56 -1.74
N GLY A 52 6.85 -9.68 -1.52
CA GLY A 52 7.41 -10.99 -1.22
C GLY A 52 8.20 -11.08 0.09
N VAL A 53 8.86 -12.23 0.28
CA VAL A 53 9.78 -12.48 1.40
C VAL A 53 11.05 -11.63 1.29
N SER A 54 11.40 -11.17 0.08
CA SER A 54 12.56 -10.30 -0.15
C SER A 54 12.44 -8.95 0.56
N GLY A 55 11.23 -8.56 0.98
CA GLY A 55 10.99 -7.29 1.67
C GLY A 55 11.22 -6.08 0.78
N GLN A 56 11.21 -6.24 -0.55
CA GLN A 56 11.44 -5.14 -1.48
C GLN A 56 10.36 -4.07 -1.30
N LEU A 57 10.78 -2.87 -0.91
CA LEU A 57 9.88 -1.73 -0.76
C LEU A 57 9.37 -1.27 -2.12
N VAL A 58 8.05 -1.24 -2.28
CA VAL A 58 7.37 -0.75 -3.49
C VAL A 58 6.98 0.71 -3.31
N TRP A 59 6.42 1.03 -2.16
CA TRP A 59 5.96 2.37 -1.82
C TRP A 59 5.89 2.54 -0.31
N GLU A 60 6.16 3.75 0.17
CA GLU A 60 5.85 4.17 1.54
C GLU A 60 5.29 5.60 1.55
N GLY A 61 4.50 5.92 2.55
CA GLY A 61 4.01 7.28 2.75
C GLY A 61 3.25 7.48 4.04
N ASP A 62 2.96 8.75 4.33
CA ASP A 62 2.11 9.14 5.46
C ASP A 62 0.70 8.57 5.26
N GLN A 63 0.20 7.87 6.28
CA GLN A 63 -1.12 7.24 6.24
C GLN A 63 -2.23 8.24 5.97
N ARG A 64 -2.08 9.50 6.42
CA ARG A 64 -3.07 10.57 6.18
C ARG A 64 -3.31 10.80 4.69
N LYS A 65 -2.30 10.60 3.85
CA LYS A 65 -2.45 10.77 2.40
C LYS A 65 -3.37 9.73 1.77
N LEU A 66 -3.72 8.66 2.48
CA LEU A 66 -4.67 7.65 2.01
C LEU A 66 -6.09 7.86 2.57
N PHE A 67 -6.31 8.91 3.38
CA PHE A 67 -7.60 9.18 3.98
C PHE A 67 -8.65 9.61 2.94
N ARG A 68 -9.87 9.09 3.04
CA ARG A 68 -11.00 9.51 2.17
C ARG A 68 -11.27 11.01 2.23
N LYS A 69 -11.12 11.65 3.40
CA LYS A 69 -11.32 13.10 3.56
C LYS A 69 -10.29 13.96 2.82
N TYR A 70 -9.14 13.38 2.45
CA TYR A 70 -8.09 14.04 1.68
C TYR A 70 -8.05 13.44 0.26
N ALA A 71 -9.14 13.58 -0.48
CA ALA A 71 -9.35 12.92 -1.76
C ALA A 71 -8.24 13.20 -2.80
N SER A 72 -7.75 14.44 -2.87
CA SER A 72 -6.65 14.81 -3.79
C SER A 72 -5.35 14.07 -3.45
N ASP A 73 -4.94 14.08 -2.18
CA ASP A 73 -3.75 13.37 -1.72
C ASP A 73 -3.88 11.86 -1.90
N ARG A 74 -5.08 11.32 -1.67
CA ARG A 74 -5.40 9.91 -1.90
C ARG A 74 -5.26 9.54 -3.36
N SER A 75 -5.81 10.35 -4.26
CA SER A 75 -5.68 10.14 -5.71
C SER A 75 -4.22 10.12 -6.15
N THR A 76 -3.43 11.11 -5.71
CA THR A 76 -2.00 11.17 -6.00
C THR A 76 -1.25 9.95 -5.45
N SER A 77 -1.55 9.53 -4.22
CA SER A 77 -0.91 8.37 -3.61
C SER A 77 -1.25 7.07 -4.34
N VAL A 78 -2.51 6.88 -4.74
CA VAL A 78 -2.95 5.73 -5.55
C VAL A 78 -2.22 5.71 -6.90
N GLN A 79 -2.14 6.85 -7.60
CA GLN A 79 -1.39 6.96 -8.86
C GLN A 79 0.09 6.59 -8.69
N GLN A 80 0.72 7.04 -7.61
CA GLN A 80 2.10 6.68 -7.30
C GLN A 80 2.26 5.17 -7.02
N ILE A 81 1.37 4.59 -6.20
CA ILE A 81 1.39 3.16 -5.88
C ILE A 81 1.26 2.34 -7.17
N VAL A 82 0.26 2.63 -8.00
CA VAL A 82 0.02 1.94 -9.28
C VAL A 82 1.23 2.08 -10.21
N SER A 83 1.78 3.28 -10.38
CA SER A 83 2.96 3.51 -11.22
C SER A 83 4.18 2.69 -10.75
N ARG A 84 4.43 2.61 -9.44
CA ARG A 84 5.52 1.80 -8.87
C ARG A 84 5.29 0.30 -9.05
N LEU A 85 4.04 -0.16 -8.90
CA LEU A 85 3.65 -1.55 -9.14
C LEU A 85 3.81 -1.95 -10.61
N GLU A 86 3.47 -1.07 -11.55
CA GLU A 86 3.67 -1.30 -12.98
C GLU A 86 5.16 -1.36 -13.35
N GLN A 87 5.98 -0.44 -12.82
CA GLN A 87 7.43 -0.50 -12.98
C GLN A 87 8.00 -1.83 -12.47
N LEU A 88 7.53 -2.29 -11.30
CA LEU A 88 7.92 -3.56 -10.71
C LEU A 88 7.51 -4.78 -11.55
N LYS A 89 6.43 -4.66 -12.34
CA LYS A 89 5.99 -5.67 -13.31
C LYS A 89 6.93 -5.73 -14.52
N GLN A 90 7.41 -4.58 -15.00
CA GLN A 90 8.30 -4.48 -16.16
C GLN A 90 9.74 -4.96 -15.87
N VAL A 91 10.23 -4.80 -14.64
CA VAL A 91 11.57 -5.30 -14.22
C VAL A 91 11.64 -6.84 -14.20
N LYS A 92 10.50 -7.53 -14.24
CA LYS A 92 10.41 -9.00 -14.28
C LYS A 92 10.43 -9.60 -15.71
N LEU A 93 10.56 -8.79 -16.76
CA LEU A 93 10.68 -9.22 -18.17
C LEU A 93 12.11 -9.11 -18.69
#